data_AF-A0A259K027-F1
#
_entry.id   AF-A0A259K027-F1
#
_cell.length_a   1.000
_cell.length_b   1.000
_cell.length_c   1.000
_cell.angle_alpha   90.00
_cell.angle_beta   90.00
_cell.angle_gamma   90.00
#
_symmetry.space_group_name_H-M   'P 1'
#
loop_
_entity.id
_entity.type
_entity.pdbx_description
1 polymer ?
#
loop_
_entity_poly.entity_id
_entity_poly.type
_entity_poly.pdbx_seq_one_letter_code
_entity_poly.pdbx_strand_id
1 'polypeptide(L)'
;GIAAQSIGGGGGLVSAASANVGSVTFDDGDQGGVGGASGSGGTVSVTLGDGVAVTTYGAGAFGVFAQSVGGGGGFAGDASLALATTNVNSLSYSGQFNTAGAITVTTSADIATSGANAHGLFLQSIADASGGAIGMGDTLTAGGNLSGTLSTSNGTGGAITVNQDGGSIVTSGAGSVAIFAQSSGNDTHQNPITINISGLVQGGTGASAAGVWLSGGISGGGESEVSGVAANTITINEGGSLSTTDGINGRAILAQQSITNVFNSGTLIGSVDLGQESYDSSAVVGTITNYGLFNAGSAITAASLSNNGTLAPGGVGTVMATTLSGGFTQSSSGILAVDINATASPEVDLLLVGGTASIDGTIDPTASALLPGSYEIVQAASLSTTATASSSYLFTWDVTATTTSLSISPDANFTPSGAGLSTNEQALANYLQASWNAGGSSGLAPLYGTLSQVESASAYASDLDQIIANVSAAVTNQALASTAA
;
A
#
# COMPACT_ATOMS: atom_id res chain seq x y z
N GLY A 1 0.38 19.94 -17.89
CA GLY A 1 -0.58 18.87 -17.60
C GLY A 1 -1.57 18.75 -18.73
N ILE A 2 -2.39 17.71 -18.70
CA ILE A 2 -3.46 17.45 -19.68
C ILE A 2 -4.79 17.58 -18.95
N ALA A 3 -5.75 18.28 -19.55
CA ALA A 3 -7.13 18.32 -19.08
C ALA A 3 -8.05 17.75 -20.16
N ALA A 4 -8.76 16.67 -19.86
CA ALA A 4 -9.73 16.02 -20.75
C ALA A 4 -11.09 15.97 -20.05
N GLN A 5 -12.11 16.57 -20.66
CA GLN A 5 -13.41 16.71 -19.99
C GLN A 5 -14.55 16.42 -20.96
N SER A 6 -15.56 15.68 -20.51
CA SER A 6 -16.85 15.60 -21.17
C SER A 6 -17.95 16.04 -20.21
N ILE A 7 -18.62 17.14 -20.53
CA ILE A 7 -19.64 17.75 -19.68
C ILE A 7 -20.97 17.68 -20.42
N GLY A 8 -21.91 16.88 -19.89
CA GLY A 8 -23.21 16.66 -20.50
C GLY A 8 -24.19 17.82 -20.32
N GLY A 9 -24.22 18.42 -19.13
CA GLY A 9 -25.04 19.58 -18.80
C GLY A 9 -24.22 20.87 -18.71
N GLY A 10 -23.92 21.29 -17.48
CA GLY A 10 -23.15 22.51 -17.16
C GLY A 10 -22.09 22.25 -16.09
N GLY A 11 -21.13 23.17 -15.94
CA GLY A 11 -20.01 23.03 -14.99
C GLY A 11 -18.66 22.90 -15.71
N GLY A 12 -17.79 22.01 -15.24
CA GLY A 12 -16.45 21.81 -15.79
C GLY A 12 -15.33 21.97 -14.75
N LEU A 13 -14.18 22.52 -15.16
CA LEU A 13 -13.06 22.83 -14.29
C LEU A 13 -12.97 24.33 -14.07
N VAL A 14 -13.18 24.77 -12.83
CA VAL A 14 -12.97 26.14 -12.38
C VAL A 14 -11.99 26.08 -11.22
N SER A 15 -10.80 26.69 -11.37
CA SER A 15 -9.84 26.73 -10.27
C SER A 15 -9.40 28.14 -9.93
N ALA A 16 -9.40 28.44 -8.64
CA ALA A 16 -8.94 29.69 -8.06
C ALA A 16 -8.49 29.44 -6.62
N ALA A 17 -7.52 30.21 -6.14
CA ALA A 17 -7.08 30.14 -4.74
C ALA A 17 -8.27 30.38 -3.79
N SER A 18 -8.33 29.63 -2.67
CA SER A 18 -9.49 29.61 -1.78
C SER A 18 -9.85 31.00 -1.24
N ALA A 19 -8.84 31.86 -1.00
CA ALA A 19 -9.02 33.25 -0.58
C ALA A 19 -9.78 34.14 -1.59
N ASN A 20 -9.87 33.71 -2.86
CA ASN A 20 -10.57 34.41 -3.93
C ASN A 20 -11.92 33.78 -4.27
N VAL A 21 -12.32 32.71 -3.58
CA VAL A 21 -13.57 31.98 -3.81
C VAL A 21 -14.54 32.35 -2.70
N GLY A 22 -15.51 33.22 -3.01
CA GLY A 22 -16.55 33.62 -2.04
C GLY A 22 -17.56 32.51 -1.73
N SER A 23 -17.99 31.79 -2.77
CA SER A 23 -18.89 30.64 -2.66
C SER A 23 -18.82 29.77 -3.91
N VAL A 24 -18.95 28.45 -3.75
CA VAL A 24 -19.19 27.50 -4.84
C VAL A 24 -20.58 26.91 -4.64
N THR A 25 -21.37 26.87 -5.70
CA THR A 25 -22.69 26.22 -5.69
C THR A 25 -22.86 25.49 -7.01
N PHE A 26 -23.08 24.19 -6.93
CA PHE A 26 -23.61 23.40 -8.03
C PHE A 26 -25.12 23.40 -7.88
N ASP A 27 -25.82 24.10 -8.77
CA ASP A 27 -27.27 24.21 -8.77
C ASP A 27 -27.87 23.10 -9.64
N ASP A 28 -28.68 22.24 -9.04
CA ASP A 28 -29.35 21.12 -9.71
C ASP A 28 -30.74 21.47 -10.25
N GLY A 29 -31.22 22.69 -10.04
CA GLY A 29 -32.41 23.22 -10.73
C GLY A 29 -33.77 22.92 -10.08
N ASP A 30 -33.85 22.43 -8.84
CA ASP A 30 -35.14 22.23 -8.16
C ASP A 30 -35.81 23.56 -7.68
N GLN A 31 -35.20 24.72 -7.92
CA GLN A 31 -35.69 26.05 -7.47
C GLN A 31 -36.61 26.78 -8.49
N GLY A 32 -37.61 26.10 -9.05
CA GLY A 32 -38.80 26.81 -9.59
C GLY A 32 -38.89 27.04 -11.11
N GLY A 33 -38.55 26.04 -11.93
CA GLY A 33 -38.98 26.00 -13.34
C GLY A 33 -38.00 26.60 -14.36
N VAL A 34 -36.77 26.88 -13.96
CA VAL A 34 -35.62 27.03 -14.88
C VAL A 34 -34.97 25.64 -15.01
N GLY A 35 -34.87 25.13 -16.23
CA GLY A 35 -34.35 23.78 -16.48
C GLY A 35 -32.95 23.61 -15.89
N GLY A 36 -32.79 22.68 -14.95
CA GLY A 36 -31.51 22.29 -14.38
C GLY A 36 -30.53 21.79 -15.45
N ALA A 37 -29.24 21.77 -15.10
CA ALA A 37 -28.20 21.21 -15.95
C ALA A 37 -28.53 19.73 -16.25
N SER A 38 -28.97 19.48 -17.48
CA SER A 38 -29.38 18.15 -17.95
C SER A 38 -28.49 17.73 -19.11
N GLY A 39 -28.11 16.45 -19.13
CA GLY A 39 -27.28 15.87 -20.17
C GLY A 39 -26.24 14.90 -19.61
N SER A 40 -25.99 13.83 -20.36
CA SER A 40 -24.98 12.82 -20.00
C SER A 40 -23.58 13.23 -20.45
N GLY A 41 -22.60 12.99 -19.60
CA GLY A 41 -21.20 13.02 -19.98
C GLY A 41 -20.89 11.89 -20.96
N GLY A 42 -20.03 12.17 -21.93
CA GLY A 42 -19.49 11.18 -22.85
C GLY A 42 -18.23 10.52 -22.31
N THR A 43 -17.73 9.53 -23.04
CA THR A 43 -16.47 8.85 -22.72
C THR A 43 -15.29 9.80 -22.80
N VAL A 44 -14.34 9.65 -21.88
CA VAL A 44 -13.06 10.35 -21.89
C VAL A 44 -11.95 9.33 -22.06
N SER A 45 -11.11 9.51 -23.08
CA SER A 45 -9.95 8.65 -23.31
C SER A 45 -8.69 9.50 -23.39
N VAL A 46 -7.67 9.10 -22.64
CA VAL A 46 -6.33 9.70 -22.67
C VAL A 46 -5.33 8.59 -22.96
N THR A 47 -4.53 8.75 -24.01
CA THR A 47 -3.46 7.82 -24.37
C THR A 47 -2.14 8.55 -24.43
N LEU A 48 -1.17 8.12 -23.62
CA LEU A 48 0.20 8.65 -23.60
C LEU A 48 1.19 7.52 -23.89
N GLY A 49 1.83 7.58 -25.05
CA GLY A 49 2.76 6.53 -25.48
C GLY A 49 4.12 6.59 -24.77
N ASP A 50 4.94 5.58 -25.04
CA ASP A 50 6.34 5.53 -24.62
C ASP A 50 7.13 6.76 -25.13
N GLY A 51 8.11 7.20 -24.33
CA GLY A 51 8.92 8.40 -24.60
C GLY A 51 8.21 9.74 -24.43
N VAL A 52 6.92 9.76 -24.05
CA VAL A 52 6.21 10.98 -23.65
C VAL A 52 6.55 11.33 -22.20
N ALA A 53 6.79 12.61 -21.94
CA ALA A 53 6.96 13.14 -20.58
C ALA A 53 5.92 14.23 -20.29
N VAL A 54 5.21 14.12 -19.17
CA VAL A 54 4.28 15.13 -18.66
C VAL A 54 4.75 15.59 -17.29
N THR A 55 5.32 16.79 -17.22
CA THR A 55 5.79 17.36 -15.95
C THR A 55 5.00 18.61 -15.58
N THR A 56 4.51 18.67 -14.35
CA THR A 56 3.86 19.87 -13.79
C THR A 56 4.41 20.25 -12.42
N TYR A 57 4.32 21.54 -12.10
CA TYR A 57 4.90 22.14 -10.90
C TYR A 57 3.90 23.08 -10.26
N GLY A 58 4.00 23.23 -8.95
CA GLY A 58 3.16 24.13 -8.16
C GLY A 58 2.15 23.36 -7.33
N ALA A 59 1.64 24.01 -6.28
CA ALA A 59 0.63 23.41 -5.43
C ALA A 59 -0.68 23.21 -6.20
N GLY A 60 -1.33 22.05 -6.03
CA GLY A 60 -2.55 21.71 -6.76
C GLY A 60 -2.37 21.38 -8.24
N ALA A 61 -1.13 21.19 -8.72
CA ALA A 61 -0.87 20.87 -10.11
C ALA A 61 -1.31 19.44 -10.47
N PHE A 62 -1.93 19.26 -11.64
CA PHE A 62 -2.30 17.95 -12.16
C PHE A 62 -1.35 17.51 -13.29
N GLY A 63 -0.96 16.24 -13.29
CA GLY A 63 -0.33 15.60 -14.45
C GLY A 63 -1.35 15.41 -15.57
N VAL A 64 -2.37 14.60 -15.28
CA VAL A 64 -3.57 14.41 -16.10
C VAL A 64 -4.80 14.61 -15.21
N PHE A 65 -5.65 15.53 -15.61
CA PHE A 65 -6.99 15.72 -15.08
C PHE A 65 -8.00 15.21 -16.11
N ALA A 66 -8.80 14.21 -15.76
CA ALA A 66 -9.83 13.69 -16.63
C ALA A 66 -11.17 13.64 -15.89
N GLN A 67 -12.22 14.23 -16.47
CA GLN A 67 -13.56 14.13 -15.89
C GLN A 67 -14.64 13.90 -16.93
N SER A 68 -15.57 13.00 -16.59
CA SER A 68 -16.85 12.90 -17.28
C SER A 68 -17.94 13.26 -16.28
N VAL A 69 -18.72 14.28 -16.60
CA VAL A 69 -19.79 14.79 -15.75
C VAL A 69 -21.13 14.66 -16.48
N GLY A 70 -22.04 13.89 -15.92
CA GLY A 70 -23.46 13.91 -16.27
C GLY A 70 -24.21 14.84 -15.33
N GLY A 71 -24.95 15.83 -15.85
CA GLY A 71 -25.64 16.84 -15.03
C GLY A 71 -24.85 18.15 -14.83
N GLY A 72 -24.96 18.75 -13.64
CA GLY A 72 -24.45 20.08 -13.28
C GLY A 72 -23.36 20.06 -12.20
N GLY A 73 -22.14 19.67 -12.54
CA GLY A 73 -21.08 19.43 -11.55
C GLY A 73 -19.64 19.64 -12.08
N GLY A 74 -18.67 19.04 -11.40
CA GLY A 74 -17.25 19.05 -11.79
C GLY A 74 -16.30 19.63 -10.74
N PHE A 75 -15.15 20.11 -11.16
CA PHE A 75 -14.16 20.68 -10.26
C PHE A 75 -14.37 22.19 -10.08
N ALA A 76 -14.49 22.66 -8.84
CA ALA A 76 -14.61 24.07 -8.51
C ALA A 76 -13.80 24.45 -7.26
N GLY A 77 -12.91 25.44 -7.37
CA GLY A 77 -12.20 26.02 -6.24
C GLY A 77 -10.70 25.74 -6.22
N ASP A 78 -10.13 25.60 -5.03
CA ASP A 78 -8.68 25.54 -4.88
C ASP A 78 -8.14 24.11 -4.93
N ALA A 79 -7.38 23.80 -5.99
CA ALA A 79 -6.74 22.50 -6.17
C ALA A 79 -5.56 22.26 -5.23
N SER A 80 -5.03 23.32 -4.61
CA SER A 80 -3.87 23.22 -3.72
C SER A 80 -4.21 22.79 -2.29
N LEU A 81 -5.50 22.58 -1.98
CA LEU A 81 -5.97 22.14 -0.67
C LEU A 81 -5.83 20.62 -0.49
N ALA A 82 -5.87 20.16 0.76
CA ALA A 82 -5.78 18.74 1.07
C ALA A 82 -6.99 17.99 0.51
N LEU A 83 -6.75 16.92 -0.25
CA LEU A 83 -7.81 16.09 -0.80
C LEU A 83 -8.54 15.33 0.31
N ALA A 84 -9.87 15.33 0.24
CA ALA A 84 -10.75 14.50 1.02
C ALA A 84 -11.87 13.96 0.12
N THR A 85 -12.56 12.91 0.56
CA THR A 85 -13.74 12.39 -0.17
C THR A 85 -14.94 12.35 0.75
N THR A 86 -16.12 12.71 0.23
CA THR A 86 -17.41 12.56 0.92
C THR A 86 -18.30 11.59 0.16
N ASN A 87 -19.23 10.97 0.88
CA ASN A 87 -20.31 10.21 0.28
C ASN A 87 -21.62 10.96 0.53
N VAL A 88 -22.40 11.20 -0.52
CA VAL A 88 -23.81 11.60 -0.37
C VAL A 88 -24.65 10.73 -1.27
N ASN A 89 -24.81 9.48 -0.86
CA ASN A 89 -25.76 8.57 -1.49
C ASN A 89 -27.15 8.75 -0.86
N SER A 90 -27.78 9.90 -1.14
CA SER A 90 -29.20 10.11 -0.84
C SER A 90 -30.03 9.39 -1.90
N LEU A 91 -30.39 8.12 -1.64
CA LEU A 91 -31.27 7.35 -2.52
C LEU A 91 -32.66 8.01 -2.57
N SER A 92 -32.98 8.67 -3.69
CA SER A 92 -34.34 9.17 -3.97
C SER A 92 -34.72 8.87 -5.41
N TYR A 93 -35.48 7.78 -5.56
CA TYR A 93 -35.84 7.21 -6.85
C TYR A 93 -36.86 8.10 -7.60
N SER A 94 -36.43 8.83 -8.64
CA SER A 94 -37.34 9.22 -9.72
C SER A 94 -36.64 9.57 -11.05
N GLY A 95 -37.17 9.00 -12.14
CA GLY A 95 -37.36 9.55 -13.49
C GLY A 95 -36.22 10.14 -14.35
N GLN A 96 -35.25 10.86 -13.81
CA GLN A 96 -34.20 11.52 -14.60
C GLN A 96 -32.88 10.74 -14.48
N PHE A 97 -32.29 10.38 -15.62
CA PHE A 97 -31.04 9.60 -15.73
C PHE A 97 -29.96 10.44 -16.41
N ASN A 98 -29.15 11.18 -15.64
CA ASN A 98 -27.91 11.73 -16.17
C ASN A 98 -26.81 10.69 -15.93
N THR A 99 -26.01 10.36 -16.92
CA THR A 99 -24.91 9.39 -16.76
C THR A 99 -23.58 10.05 -17.05
N ALA A 100 -22.53 9.65 -16.33
CA ALA A 100 -21.16 9.93 -16.75
C ALA A 100 -20.69 8.81 -17.68
N GLY A 101 -19.94 9.18 -18.71
CA GLY A 101 -19.22 8.22 -19.54
C GLY A 101 -18.02 7.62 -18.81
N ALA A 102 -17.56 6.48 -19.33
CA ALA A 102 -16.35 5.84 -18.84
C ALA A 102 -15.12 6.71 -19.07
N ILE A 103 -14.15 6.60 -18.17
CA ILE A 103 -12.82 7.21 -18.30
C ILE A 103 -11.80 6.10 -18.52
N THR A 104 -11.03 6.20 -19.60
CA THR A 104 -9.92 5.29 -19.87
C THR A 104 -8.63 6.07 -20.02
N VAL A 105 -7.65 5.78 -19.18
CA VAL A 105 -6.28 6.28 -19.31
C VAL A 105 -5.37 5.10 -19.66
N THR A 106 -4.65 5.20 -20.77
CA THR A 106 -3.61 4.23 -21.14
C THR A 106 -2.30 4.98 -21.25
N THR A 107 -1.30 4.61 -20.46
CA THR A 107 -0.03 5.35 -20.40
C THR A 107 1.17 4.43 -20.27
N SER A 108 2.17 4.68 -21.10
CA SER A 108 3.55 4.19 -20.93
C SER A 108 4.53 5.35 -20.70
N ALA A 109 4.00 6.56 -20.44
CA ALA A 109 4.73 7.80 -20.31
C ALA A 109 5.32 8.01 -18.91
N ASP A 110 6.25 8.96 -18.79
CA ASP A 110 6.72 9.51 -17.52
C ASP A 110 5.89 10.73 -17.13
N ILE A 111 5.06 10.58 -16.11
CA ILE A 111 4.19 11.62 -15.54
C ILE A 111 4.77 12.00 -14.17
N ALA A 112 5.20 13.25 -14.04
CA ALA A 112 5.81 13.77 -12.82
C ALA A 112 5.13 15.05 -12.33
N THR A 113 4.73 15.09 -11.06
CA THR A 113 4.18 16.32 -10.44
C THR A 113 4.95 16.67 -9.16
N SER A 114 5.02 17.97 -8.88
CA SER A 114 5.67 18.50 -7.69
C SER A 114 5.00 19.76 -7.16
N GLY A 115 5.00 19.91 -5.84
CA GLY A 115 4.21 20.90 -5.10
C GLY A 115 3.20 20.22 -4.17
N ALA A 116 2.77 20.91 -3.11
CA ALA A 116 1.77 20.34 -2.19
C ALA A 116 0.45 20.03 -2.91
N ASN A 117 -0.15 18.89 -2.61
CA ASN A 117 -1.39 18.41 -3.23
C ASN A 117 -1.33 18.40 -4.78
N ALA A 118 -0.16 18.10 -5.36
CA ALA A 118 0.03 18.03 -6.81
C ALA A 118 -0.18 16.59 -7.31
N HIS A 119 -1.37 16.27 -7.81
CA HIS A 119 -1.78 14.90 -8.14
C HIS A 119 -1.35 14.44 -9.55
N GLY A 120 -1.04 13.15 -9.70
CA GLY A 120 -0.58 12.55 -10.95
C GLY A 120 -1.73 12.42 -11.95
N LEU A 121 -2.55 11.38 -11.78
CA LEU A 121 -3.83 11.21 -12.45
C LEU A 121 -4.96 11.59 -11.48
N PHE A 122 -5.82 12.51 -11.88
CA PHE A 122 -7.03 12.87 -11.14
C PHE A 122 -8.24 12.61 -12.03
N LEU A 123 -8.99 11.53 -11.72
CA LEU A 123 -10.02 10.96 -12.58
C LEU A 123 -11.38 10.99 -11.89
N GLN A 124 -12.37 11.65 -12.50
CA GLN A 124 -13.70 11.81 -11.94
C GLN A 124 -14.80 11.46 -12.95
N SER A 125 -15.48 10.35 -12.73
CA SER A 125 -16.65 9.93 -13.48
C SER A 125 -17.88 10.10 -12.59
N ILE A 126 -18.57 11.23 -12.75
CA ILE A 126 -19.54 11.72 -11.76
C ILE A 126 -20.89 12.00 -12.43
N ALA A 127 -21.94 11.42 -11.87
CA ALA A 127 -23.29 11.50 -12.41
C ALA A 127 -24.34 11.86 -11.35
N ASP A 128 -24.01 12.75 -10.42
CA ASP A 128 -24.96 13.36 -9.51
C ASP A 128 -25.28 14.80 -9.97
N ALA A 129 -26.38 15.35 -9.49
CA ALA A 129 -26.80 16.68 -9.93
C ALA A 129 -25.95 17.82 -9.33
N SER A 130 -25.10 17.53 -8.33
CA SER A 130 -24.32 18.53 -7.57
C SER A 130 -22.96 18.04 -7.05
N GLY A 131 -22.40 16.96 -7.60
CA GLY A 131 -21.09 16.45 -7.21
C GLY A 131 -19.98 16.81 -8.16
N GLY A 132 -18.78 16.49 -7.72
CA GLY A 132 -17.57 17.11 -8.25
C GLY A 132 -16.48 17.16 -7.21
N ALA A 133 -15.51 18.05 -7.39
CA ALA A 133 -14.54 18.37 -6.35
C ALA A 133 -14.65 19.85 -5.99
N ILE A 134 -14.89 20.16 -4.72
CA ILE A 134 -15.00 21.54 -4.22
C ILE A 134 -13.82 21.85 -3.31
N GLY A 135 -13.00 22.83 -3.70
CA GLY A 135 -11.91 23.35 -2.88
C GLY A 135 -12.30 24.65 -2.18
N MET A 136 -12.68 24.55 -0.89
CA MET A 136 -13.02 25.70 -0.05
C MET A 136 -12.53 25.51 1.39
N GLY A 137 -12.20 26.62 2.07
CA GLY A 137 -11.57 26.54 3.38
C GLY A 137 -10.20 25.87 3.29
N ASP A 138 -10.02 24.77 4.00
CA ASP A 138 -8.75 24.05 4.11
C ASP A 138 -8.72 22.72 3.33
N THR A 139 -9.83 22.35 2.66
CA THR A 139 -10.02 21.03 2.05
C THR A 139 -10.53 21.11 0.61
N LEU A 140 -9.99 20.24 -0.25
CA LEU A 140 -10.55 19.86 -1.54
C LEU A 140 -11.39 18.59 -1.36
N THR A 141 -12.70 18.74 -1.32
CA THR A 141 -13.61 17.61 -1.10
C THR A 141 -14.12 17.08 -2.43
N ALA A 142 -13.77 15.84 -2.79
CA ALA A 142 -14.27 15.12 -3.96
C ALA A 142 -15.46 14.24 -3.60
N GLY A 143 -16.56 14.37 -4.34
CA GLY A 143 -17.85 13.71 -4.10
C GLY A 143 -19.00 14.70 -4.09
N GLY A 144 -20.20 14.24 -3.76
CA GLY A 144 -21.36 15.12 -3.63
C GLY A 144 -21.21 16.10 -2.46
N ASN A 145 -21.73 17.32 -2.63
CA ASN A 145 -21.97 18.27 -1.54
C ASN A 145 -23.47 18.56 -1.46
N LEU A 146 -24.25 17.61 -0.93
CA LEU A 146 -25.69 17.81 -0.75
C LEU A 146 -25.95 18.41 0.64
N SER A 147 -26.21 19.71 0.67
CA SER A 147 -27.00 20.31 1.75
C SER A 147 -28.49 20.22 1.40
N GLY A 148 -29.13 19.06 1.66
CA GLY A 148 -30.58 18.90 1.50
C GLY A 148 -31.02 17.53 0.98
N THR A 149 -32.30 17.20 1.18
CA THR A 149 -32.97 16.04 0.54
C THR A 149 -33.22 16.39 -0.93
N LEU A 150 -32.44 15.81 -1.85
CA LEU A 150 -32.76 15.89 -3.28
C LEU A 150 -33.87 14.90 -3.61
N SER A 151 -34.93 15.40 -4.25
CA SER A 151 -36.12 14.61 -4.55
C SER A 151 -36.14 13.99 -5.95
N THR A 152 -35.18 14.22 -6.85
CA THR A 152 -35.52 14.14 -8.30
C THR A 152 -34.45 13.72 -9.32
N SER A 153 -33.25 13.27 -8.96
CA SER A 153 -32.23 12.83 -9.95
C SER A 153 -31.61 11.48 -9.62
N ASN A 154 -31.50 10.58 -10.60
CA ASN A 154 -30.69 9.36 -10.54
C ASN A 154 -29.56 9.47 -11.58
N GLY A 155 -28.37 9.00 -11.27
CA GLY A 155 -27.30 8.96 -12.24
C GLY A 155 -26.16 8.06 -11.82
N THR A 156 -25.51 7.50 -12.83
CA THR A 156 -24.52 6.45 -12.69
C THR A 156 -23.16 6.93 -13.16
N GLY A 157 -22.17 6.89 -12.28
CA GLY A 157 -20.77 7.07 -12.66
C GLY A 157 -20.34 5.97 -13.65
N GLY A 158 -19.69 6.36 -14.74
CA GLY A 158 -19.10 5.42 -15.70
C GLY A 158 -17.83 4.73 -15.17
N ALA A 159 -17.48 3.57 -15.71
CA ALA A 159 -16.28 2.82 -15.33
C ALA A 159 -15.02 3.68 -15.47
N ILE A 160 -14.05 3.48 -14.57
CA ILE A 160 -12.72 4.10 -14.70
C ILE A 160 -11.70 2.99 -14.91
N THR A 161 -10.93 3.07 -15.98
CA THR A 161 -9.84 2.13 -16.28
C THR A 161 -8.54 2.88 -16.46
N VAL A 162 -7.53 2.51 -15.68
CA VAL A 162 -6.15 2.98 -15.87
C VAL A 162 -5.28 1.79 -16.24
N ASN A 163 -4.68 1.83 -17.42
CA ASN A 163 -3.67 0.90 -17.87
C ASN A 163 -2.33 1.63 -17.90
N GLN A 164 -1.53 1.46 -16.85
CA GLN A 164 -0.16 1.95 -16.79
C GLN A 164 0.77 0.84 -17.29
N ASP A 165 1.02 0.83 -18.59
CA ASP A 165 1.69 -0.25 -19.32
C ASP A 165 3.23 -0.11 -19.30
N GLY A 166 3.75 0.89 -18.59
CA GLY A 166 5.18 1.20 -18.48
C GLY A 166 5.44 2.66 -18.10
N GLY A 167 6.71 3.07 -18.05
CA GLY A 167 7.09 4.40 -17.58
C GLY A 167 6.79 4.60 -16.09
N SER A 168 6.49 5.84 -15.70
CA SER A 168 6.30 6.21 -14.31
C SER A 168 5.18 7.23 -14.08
N ILE A 169 4.50 7.13 -12.95
CA ILE A 169 3.59 8.15 -12.41
C ILE A 169 4.08 8.49 -11.01
N VAL A 170 4.80 9.60 -10.88
CA VAL A 170 5.47 10.01 -9.64
C VAL A 170 4.97 11.37 -9.20
N THR A 171 4.47 11.44 -7.98
CA THR A 171 4.07 12.70 -7.33
C THR A 171 4.93 12.88 -6.09
N SER A 172 5.66 13.99 -5.98
CA SER A 172 6.70 14.16 -4.94
C SER A 172 6.30 15.06 -3.79
N GLY A 173 5.19 15.79 -3.91
CA GLY A 173 4.79 16.77 -2.90
C GLY A 173 3.96 16.19 -1.76
N ALA A 174 3.94 16.90 -0.63
CA ALA A 174 3.10 16.53 0.51
C ALA A 174 1.60 16.49 0.12
N GLY A 175 0.86 15.49 0.60
CA GLY A 175 -0.56 15.28 0.32
C GLY A 175 -0.88 14.87 -1.14
N SER A 176 0.15 14.60 -1.95
CA SER A 176 -0.04 14.27 -3.37
C SER A 176 -0.41 12.80 -3.57
N VAL A 177 -1.28 12.56 -4.54
CA VAL A 177 -1.78 11.22 -4.89
C VAL A 177 -1.36 10.90 -6.32
N ALA A 178 -0.77 9.73 -6.55
CA ALA A 178 -0.34 9.36 -7.89
C ALA A 178 -1.51 9.03 -8.80
N ILE A 179 -2.49 8.26 -8.32
CA ILE A 179 -3.73 7.97 -9.03
C ILE A 179 -4.91 8.17 -8.08
N PHE A 180 -5.63 9.28 -8.24
CA PHE A 180 -6.95 9.45 -7.66
C PHE A 180 -8.01 9.09 -8.70
N ALA A 181 -8.94 8.21 -8.34
CA ALA A 181 -10.05 7.84 -9.20
C ALA A 181 -11.36 7.76 -8.41
N GLN A 182 -12.36 8.48 -8.89
CA GLN A 182 -13.69 8.51 -8.31
C GLN A 182 -14.74 8.19 -9.36
N SER A 183 -15.47 7.09 -9.16
CA SER A 183 -16.66 6.73 -9.91
C SER A 183 -17.85 6.88 -8.96
N SER A 184 -18.66 7.91 -9.18
CA SER A 184 -19.74 8.29 -8.26
C SER A 184 -21.05 8.57 -8.99
N GLY A 185 -22.13 8.07 -8.41
CA GLY A 185 -23.51 8.35 -8.76
C GLY A 185 -24.42 8.04 -7.57
N ASN A 186 -25.71 8.32 -7.71
CA ASN A 186 -26.73 8.02 -6.69
C ASN A 186 -27.62 6.82 -7.07
N ASP A 187 -27.07 5.92 -7.88
CA ASP A 187 -27.59 4.60 -8.21
C ASP A 187 -26.93 3.52 -7.32
N THR A 188 -27.66 2.42 -7.06
CA THR A 188 -27.15 1.26 -6.32
C THR A 188 -26.17 0.42 -7.17
N HIS A 189 -26.16 0.61 -8.49
CA HIS A 189 -25.26 -0.08 -9.43
C HIS A 189 -24.22 0.89 -9.98
N GLN A 190 -23.04 0.94 -9.36
CA GLN A 190 -21.93 1.71 -9.91
C GLN A 190 -21.00 0.85 -10.76
N ASN A 191 -20.32 1.50 -11.70
CA ASN A 191 -19.32 0.85 -12.54
C ASN A 191 -17.97 0.80 -11.82
N PRO A 192 -17.23 -0.32 -11.94
CA PRO A 192 -15.99 -0.53 -11.22
C PRO A 192 -14.88 0.42 -11.68
N ILE A 193 -13.95 0.64 -10.76
CA ILE A 193 -12.65 1.24 -11.03
C ILE A 193 -11.62 0.12 -11.16
N THR A 194 -10.87 0.10 -12.26
CA THR A 194 -9.83 -0.89 -12.57
C THR A 194 -8.51 -0.18 -12.80
N ILE A 195 -7.49 -0.49 -12.00
CA ILE A 195 -6.14 0.06 -12.11
C ILE A 195 -5.16 -1.07 -12.39
N ASN A 196 -4.46 -1.03 -13.51
CA ASN A 196 -3.40 -1.97 -13.88
C ASN A 196 -2.06 -1.24 -13.92
N ILE A 197 -1.06 -1.74 -13.19
CA ILE A 197 0.24 -1.10 -12.98
C ILE A 197 1.36 -2.05 -13.44
N SER A 198 2.12 -1.64 -14.45
CA SER A 198 3.23 -2.43 -15.02
C SER A 198 4.58 -1.70 -14.96
N GLY A 199 4.61 -0.44 -14.51
CA GLY A 199 5.80 0.33 -14.21
C GLY A 199 5.75 0.93 -12.80
N LEU A 200 6.30 2.14 -12.60
CA LEU A 200 6.37 2.77 -11.29
C LEU A 200 5.17 3.69 -11.03
N VAL A 201 4.42 3.46 -9.95
CA VAL A 201 3.42 4.39 -9.42
C VAL A 201 3.82 4.78 -7.99
N GLN A 202 4.09 6.06 -7.76
CA GLN A 202 4.56 6.58 -6.47
C GLN A 202 3.81 7.85 -6.05
N GLY A 203 3.06 7.73 -4.95
CA GLY A 203 2.42 8.85 -4.26
C GLY A 203 3.41 9.77 -3.53
N GLY A 204 2.91 10.91 -3.06
CA GLY A 204 3.69 11.92 -2.34
C GLY A 204 4.07 11.54 -0.92
N THR A 205 4.21 12.55 -0.06
CA THR A 205 4.52 12.39 1.36
C THR A 205 3.36 12.82 2.26
N GLY A 206 3.35 12.33 3.50
CA GLY A 206 2.41 12.74 4.54
C GLY A 206 1.08 11.98 4.50
N ALA A 207 0.26 12.20 5.55
CA ALA A 207 -0.92 11.39 5.84
C ALA A 207 -2.03 11.44 4.77
N SER A 208 -2.10 12.51 3.97
CA SER A 208 -3.06 12.69 2.88
C SER A 208 -2.55 12.21 1.51
N ALA A 209 -1.31 11.70 1.44
CA ALA A 209 -0.76 11.13 0.22
C ALA A 209 -1.13 9.65 0.07
N ALA A 210 -1.27 9.21 -1.17
CA ALA A 210 -1.42 7.79 -1.50
C ALA A 210 -0.83 7.46 -2.87
N GLY A 211 -0.42 6.21 -3.07
CA GLY A 211 -0.09 5.72 -4.41
C GLY A 211 -1.35 5.66 -5.26
N VAL A 212 -2.35 4.91 -4.81
CA VAL A 212 -3.69 4.86 -5.40
C VAL A 212 -4.72 5.25 -4.35
N TRP A 213 -5.61 6.19 -4.69
CA TRP A 213 -6.78 6.52 -3.90
C TRP A 213 -8.06 6.33 -4.73
N LEU A 214 -8.89 5.36 -4.35
CA LEU A 214 -10.18 5.09 -4.96
C LEU A 214 -11.33 5.58 -4.08
N SER A 215 -12.34 6.17 -4.71
CA SER A 215 -13.62 6.53 -4.08
C SER A 215 -14.78 6.06 -4.95
N GLY A 216 -15.73 5.35 -4.35
CA GLY A 216 -16.89 4.83 -5.06
C GLY A 216 -16.57 3.65 -6.00
N GLY A 217 -17.36 3.46 -7.04
CA GLY A 217 -17.32 2.28 -7.91
C GLY A 217 -18.27 1.15 -7.50
N ILE A 218 -18.83 1.19 -6.27
CA ILE A 218 -20.03 0.46 -5.78
C ILE A 218 -20.61 1.27 -4.60
N SER A 219 -21.80 1.86 -4.72
CA SER A 219 -22.42 2.66 -3.64
C SER A 219 -23.73 2.06 -3.15
N GLY A 220 -23.68 1.49 -1.96
CA GLY A 220 -24.78 1.64 -1.01
C GLY A 220 -26.00 0.74 -1.17
N GLY A 221 -25.85 -0.44 -1.78
CA GLY A 221 -26.76 -1.53 -1.50
C GLY A 221 -26.33 -2.30 -0.24
N GLY A 222 -27.23 -2.62 0.69
CA GLY A 222 -26.92 -3.56 1.79
C GLY A 222 -26.46 -4.92 1.24
N GLU A 223 -25.97 -5.85 2.08
CA GLU A 223 -25.44 -7.16 1.60
C GLU A 223 -26.34 -7.89 0.58
N SER A 224 -27.67 -7.68 0.65
CA SER A 224 -28.66 -8.24 -0.28
C SER A 224 -28.62 -7.65 -1.71
N GLU A 225 -27.99 -6.49 -1.91
CA GLU A 225 -27.85 -5.74 -3.17
C GLU A 225 -26.43 -5.84 -3.76
N VAL A 226 -25.45 -6.39 -3.01
CA VAL A 226 -24.05 -6.59 -3.43
C VAL A 226 -23.89 -7.85 -4.29
N SER A 227 -24.88 -8.74 -4.30
CA SER A 227 -24.84 -9.98 -5.08
C SER A 227 -24.89 -9.70 -6.59
N GLY A 228 -23.75 -9.87 -7.27
CA GLY A 228 -23.61 -9.68 -8.72
C GLY A 228 -22.93 -8.38 -9.16
N VAL A 229 -22.50 -7.52 -8.23
CA VAL A 229 -21.79 -6.26 -8.54
C VAL A 229 -20.27 -6.49 -8.59
N ALA A 230 -19.61 -5.97 -9.62
CA ALA A 230 -18.17 -6.11 -9.81
C ALA A 230 -17.38 -5.17 -8.89
N ALA A 231 -16.53 -5.71 -8.00
CA ALA A 231 -15.62 -4.94 -7.16
C ALA A 231 -14.64 -4.09 -7.98
N ASN A 232 -14.13 -3.01 -7.39
CA ASN A 232 -12.95 -2.34 -7.91
C ASN A 232 -11.76 -3.30 -7.89
N THR A 233 -10.81 -3.11 -8.80
CA THR A 233 -9.59 -3.91 -8.87
C THR A 233 -8.35 -3.03 -8.98
N ILE A 234 -7.31 -3.40 -8.24
CA ILE A 234 -5.96 -2.86 -8.39
C ILE A 234 -5.05 -4.06 -8.67
N THR A 235 -4.46 -4.10 -9.86
CA THR A 235 -3.52 -5.13 -10.28
C THR A 235 -2.14 -4.51 -10.44
N ILE A 236 -1.19 -4.98 -9.64
CA ILE A 236 0.24 -4.65 -9.78
C ILE A 236 0.87 -5.83 -10.50
N ASN A 237 1.16 -5.66 -11.79
CA ASN A 237 1.73 -6.71 -12.63
C ASN A 237 3.19 -6.99 -12.24
N GLU A 238 3.72 -8.11 -12.72
CA GLU A 238 5.16 -8.41 -12.63
C GLU A 238 5.99 -7.23 -13.19
N GLY A 239 7.01 -6.81 -12.46
CA GLY A 239 7.82 -5.62 -12.79
C GLY A 239 7.18 -4.27 -12.41
N GLY A 240 5.87 -4.23 -12.12
CA GLY A 240 5.18 -3.06 -11.60
C GLY A 240 5.51 -2.80 -10.13
N SER A 241 5.44 -1.53 -9.71
CA SER A 241 5.65 -1.11 -8.33
C SER A 241 4.64 -0.04 -7.91
N LEU A 242 4.03 -0.22 -6.73
CA LEU A 242 3.12 0.74 -6.12
C LEU A 242 3.60 1.13 -4.72
N SER A 243 3.78 2.43 -4.48
CA SER A 243 4.26 2.96 -3.20
C SER A 243 3.87 4.42 -3.00
N THR A 244 4.36 5.02 -1.91
CA THR A 244 4.53 6.47 -1.79
C THR A 244 5.99 6.80 -1.53
N THR A 245 6.33 8.09 -1.53
CA THR A 245 7.67 8.59 -1.20
C THR A 245 8.06 8.24 0.25
N ASP A 246 7.08 8.06 1.14
CA ASP A 246 7.32 7.64 2.54
C ASP A 246 7.58 6.12 2.70
N GLY A 247 7.51 5.34 1.61
CA GLY A 247 7.75 3.91 1.61
C GLY A 247 6.81 3.17 2.57
N ILE A 248 7.39 2.34 3.45
CA ILE A 248 6.65 1.56 4.45
C ILE A 248 5.86 2.42 5.45
N ASN A 249 6.26 3.68 5.66
CA ASN A 249 5.54 4.61 6.54
C ASN A 249 4.38 5.30 5.83
N GLY A 250 4.29 5.16 4.51
CA GLY A 250 3.24 5.76 3.68
C GLY A 250 2.05 4.84 3.45
N ARG A 251 1.01 5.39 2.82
CA ARG A 251 -0.19 4.65 2.43
C ARG A 251 -0.16 4.33 0.94
N ALA A 252 0.12 3.09 0.57
CA ALA A 252 0.15 2.68 -0.84
C ALA A 252 -1.23 2.77 -1.49
N ILE A 253 -2.25 2.26 -0.79
CA ILE A 253 -3.62 2.16 -1.29
C ILE A 253 -4.58 2.71 -0.24
N LEU A 254 -5.45 3.62 -0.68
CA LEU A 254 -6.63 4.04 0.06
C LEU A 254 -7.86 3.79 -0.82
N ALA A 255 -8.76 2.90 -0.41
CA ALA A 255 -10.01 2.69 -1.10
C ALA A 255 -11.16 2.93 -0.12
N GLN A 256 -12.03 3.85 -0.50
CA GLN A 256 -13.16 4.27 0.32
C GLN A 256 -14.45 4.08 -0.47
N GLN A 257 -15.55 3.84 0.25
CA GLN A 257 -16.91 3.87 -0.31
C GLN A 257 -17.17 2.82 -1.42
N SER A 258 -16.44 1.70 -1.44
CA SER A 258 -16.66 0.54 -2.32
C SER A 258 -15.78 -0.65 -1.89
N ILE A 259 -16.08 -1.83 -2.42
CA ILE A 259 -15.24 -3.03 -2.28
C ILE A 259 -14.11 -2.95 -3.32
N THR A 260 -12.86 -3.10 -2.88
CA THR A 260 -11.67 -3.08 -3.76
C THR A 260 -10.80 -4.29 -3.53
N ASN A 261 -10.60 -5.11 -4.56
CA ASN A 261 -9.70 -6.26 -4.50
C ASN A 261 -8.34 -5.91 -5.09
N VAL A 262 -7.27 -6.32 -4.41
CA VAL A 262 -5.88 -6.06 -4.81
C VAL A 262 -5.22 -7.37 -5.24
N PHE A 263 -4.58 -7.36 -6.40
CA PHE A 263 -3.76 -8.45 -6.93
C PHE A 263 -2.34 -7.94 -7.12
N ASN A 264 -1.39 -8.43 -6.33
CA ASN A 264 0.01 -8.01 -6.42
C ASN A 264 0.89 -9.14 -6.96
N SER A 265 1.40 -9.02 -8.18
CA SER A 265 2.47 -9.86 -8.75
C SER A 265 3.80 -9.10 -8.88
N GLY A 266 3.81 -7.79 -8.61
CA GLY A 266 4.98 -6.94 -8.62
C GLY A 266 5.45 -6.59 -7.21
N THR A 267 5.69 -5.31 -6.95
CA THR A 267 6.10 -4.79 -5.65
C THR A 267 5.06 -3.83 -5.08
N LEU A 268 4.60 -4.09 -3.86
CA LEU A 268 3.72 -3.21 -3.09
C LEU A 268 4.45 -2.77 -1.82
N ILE A 269 4.50 -1.46 -1.56
CA ILE A 269 5.23 -0.91 -0.41
C ILE A 269 4.37 0.10 0.34
N GLY A 270 4.09 -0.15 1.62
CA GLY A 270 3.34 0.74 2.49
C GLY A 270 2.06 0.13 3.05
N SER A 271 1.32 0.94 3.80
CA SER A 271 0.03 0.56 4.38
C SER A 271 -1.07 0.50 3.31
N VAL A 272 -2.06 -0.36 3.53
CA VAL A 272 -3.20 -0.56 2.61
C VAL A 272 -4.50 -0.43 3.38
N ASP A 273 -5.45 0.32 2.83
CA ASP A 273 -6.77 0.52 3.43
C ASP A 273 -7.87 0.24 2.38
N LEU A 274 -8.58 -0.89 2.50
CA LEU A 274 -9.58 -1.38 1.52
C LEU A 274 -11.04 -1.23 1.95
N GLY A 275 -11.32 -0.46 3.01
CA GLY A 275 -12.69 -0.06 3.32
C GLY A 275 -13.02 -0.10 4.80
N GLN A 276 -13.93 0.72 5.31
CA GLN A 276 -14.77 1.73 4.67
C GLN A 276 -14.99 2.88 5.64
N GLU A 277 -15.16 4.09 5.12
CA GLU A 277 -15.93 5.14 5.79
C GLU A 277 -17.31 5.27 5.13
N SER A 278 -18.31 4.41 5.46
CA SER A 278 -19.73 4.81 5.46
C SER A 278 -20.80 3.79 5.92
N TYR A 279 -21.76 4.36 6.66
CA TYR A 279 -23.15 4.01 7.01
C TYR A 279 -23.55 2.73 7.78
N ASP A 280 -22.86 1.60 7.64
CA ASP A 280 -23.24 0.36 8.36
C ASP A 280 -21.98 -0.37 8.88
N SER A 281 -21.98 -0.73 10.15
CA SER A 281 -20.94 -1.52 10.83
C SER A 281 -20.70 -2.93 10.27
N SER A 282 -21.44 -3.34 9.24
CA SER A 282 -21.37 -4.64 8.58
C SER A 282 -20.57 -4.61 7.25
N ALA A 283 -19.74 -3.57 7.05
CA ALA A 283 -19.11 -3.27 5.76
C ALA A 283 -18.29 -4.44 5.18
N VAL A 284 -18.59 -4.82 3.94
CA VAL A 284 -17.78 -5.72 3.13
C VAL A 284 -16.48 -4.99 2.75
N VAL A 285 -15.37 -5.40 3.35
CA VAL A 285 -14.02 -4.90 3.03
C VAL A 285 -13.44 -5.75 1.89
N GLY A 286 -12.63 -5.14 1.02
CA GLY A 286 -11.96 -5.85 -0.06
C GLY A 286 -10.90 -6.87 0.39
N THR A 287 -10.37 -7.64 -0.55
CA THR A 287 -9.34 -8.67 -0.30
C THR A 287 -8.01 -8.34 -0.97
N ILE A 288 -6.94 -8.96 -0.48
CA ILE A 288 -5.59 -8.87 -1.08
C ILE A 288 -5.14 -10.29 -1.46
N THR A 289 -4.70 -10.45 -2.70
CA THR A 289 -3.98 -11.64 -3.16
C THR A 289 -2.57 -11.24 -3.57
N ASN A 290 -1.57 -11.71 -2.84
CA ASN A 290 -0.16 -11.42 -3.07
C ASN A 290 0.55 -12.61 -3.71
N TYR A 291 1.08 -12.43 -4.91
CA TYR A 291 2.01 -13.32 -5.63
C TYR A 291 3.42 -12.72 -5.73
N GLY A 292 3.58 -11.42 -5.54
CA GLY A 292 4.85 -10.70 -5.61
C GLY A 292 5.42 -10.38 -4.23
N LEU A 293 6.14 -9.26 -4.13
CA LEU A 293 6.66 -8.72 -2.87
C LEU A 293 5.68 -7.70 -2.29
N PHE A 294 5.28 -7.90 -1.04
CA PHE A 294 4.55 -6.91 -0.26
C PHE A 294 5.38 -6.52 0.97
N ASN A 295 6.05 -5.37 0.88
CA ASN A 295 6.69 -4.71 2.02
C ASN A 295 5.62 -3.89 2.76
N ALA A 296 4.98 -4.51 3.73
CA ALA A 296 3.82 -3.94 4.39
C ALA A 296 4.22 -2.81 5.34
N GLY A 297 3.40 -1.75 5.35
CA GLY A 297 3.46 -0.74 6.39
C GLY A 297 2.86 -1.23 7.72
N SER A 298 2.60 -0.28 8.62
CA SER A 298 2.07 -0.58 9.95
C SER A 298 0.63 -1.12 9.96
N ALA A 299 -0.15 -0.92 8.89
CA ALA A 299 -1.56 -1.31 8.83
C ALA A 299 -2.01 -1.84 7.46
N ILE A 300 -2.82 -2.88 7.50
CA ILE A 300 -3.55 -3.46 6.37
C ILE A 300 -5.02 -3.61 6.78
N THR A 301 -5.88 -2.73 6.28
CA THR A 301 -7.33 -2.89 6.40
C THR A 301 -7.83 -3.68 5.20
N ALA A 302 -8.09 -4.97 5.40
CA ALA A 302 -8.63 -5.89 4.40
C ALA A 302 -9.47 -6.97 5.07
N ALA A 303 -10.46 -7.54 4.36
CA ALA A 303 -11.21 -8.70 4.86
C ALA A 303 -10.33 -9.95 4.96
N SER A 304 -9.44 -10.14 3.98
CA SER A 304 -8.44 -11.19 4.00
C SER A 304 -7.23 -10.84 3.14
N LEU A 305 -6.09 -11.44 3.51
CA LEU A 305 -4.85 -11.42 2.75
C LEU A 305 -4.40 -12.85 2.47
N SER A 306 -4.36 -13.23 1.19
CA SER A 306 -3.79 -14.50 0.72
C SER A 306 -2.37 -14.27 0.20
N ASN A 307 -1.37 -14.87 0.86
CA ASN A 307 0.02 -14.77 0.49
C ASN A 307 0.51 -16.03 -0.25
N ASN A 308 0.92 -15.85 -1.50
CA ASN A 308 1.53 -16.85 -2.38
C ASN A 308 2.93 -16.43 -2.85
N GLY A 309 3.28 -15.15 -2.68
CA GLY A 309 4.63 -14.60 -2.85
C GLY A 309 5.27 -14.29 -1.49
N THR A 310 5.91 -13.13 -1.36
CA THR A 310 6.56 -12.69 -0.12
C THR A 310 5.77 -11.60 0.56
N LEU A 311 5.41 -11.80 1.82
CA LEU A 311 4.94 -10.76 2.73
C LEU A 311 6.07 -10.46 3.72
N ALA A 312 6.48 -9.19 3.80
CA ALA A 312 7.41 -8.68 4.80
C ALA A 312 6.68 -7.65 5.65
N PRO A 313 6.16 -8.02 6.84
CA PRO A 313 5.69 -7.05 7.85
C PRO A 313 6.79 -6.03 8.12
N GLY A 314 6.48 -4.73 8.15
CA GLY A 314 7.51 -3.71 8.29
C GLY A 314 8.41 -3.46 7.08
N GLY A 315 8.39 -4.35 6.08
CA GLY A 315 9.26 -4.34 4.92
C GLY A 315 10.69 -4.80 5.24
N VAL A 316 11.32 -5.45 4.26
CA VAL A 316 12.64 -6.09 4.43
C VAL A 316 13.70 -5.11 4.97
N GLY A 317 14.41 -5.53 6.00
CA GLY A 317 15.46 -4.81 6.70
C GLY A 317 14.96 -3.85 7.78
N THR A 318 13.66 -3.82 8.10
CA THR A 318 13.09 -2.93 9.13
C THR A 318 12.19 -3.70 10.08
N VAL A 319 12.61 -3.76 11.34
CA VAL A 319 11.79 -4.37 12.39
C VAL A 319 10.56 -3.51 12.70
N MET A 320 9.35 -4.02 12.44
CA MET A 320 8.08 -3.36 12.72
C MET A 320 6.91 -4.34 12.87
N ALA A 321 5.89 -3.94 13.63
CA ALA A 321 4.62 -4.64 13.66
C ALA A 321 3.67 -4.16 12.54
N THR A 322 3.09 -5.09 11.80
CA THR A 322 2.00 -4.84 10.83
C THR A 322 0.69 -5.39 11.39
N THR A 323 -0.33 -4.53 11.47
CA THR A 323 -1.69 -4.95 11.85
C THR A 323 -2.55 -5.22 10.63
N LEU A 324 -3.04 -6.44 10.48
CA LEU A 324 -4.05 -6.84 9.50
C LEU A 324 -5.42 -6.97 10.17
N SER A 325 -6.42 -6.24 9.70
CA SER A 325 -7.78 -6.30 10.29
C SER A 325 -8.48 -7.65 10.11
N GLY A 326 -8.24 -8.32 8.98
CA GLY A 326 -8.94 -9.52 8.55
C GLY A 326 -8.21 -10.83 8.80
N GLY A 327 -8.55 -11.85 8.01
CA GLY A 327 -7.87 -13.16 8.04
C GLY A 327 -6.59 -13.21 7.21
N PHE A 328 -5.63 -14.02 7.63
CA PHE A 328 -4.38 -14.26 6.91
C PHE A 328 -4.31 -15.71 6.43
N THR A 329 -3.94 -15.93 5.17
CA THR A 329 -3.66 -17.26 4.64
C THR A 329 -2.38 -17.24 3.84
N GLN A 330 -1.36 -17.94 4.31
CA GLN A 330 -0.15 -18.20 3.53
C GLN A 330 -0.21 -19.59 2.92
N SER A 331 -0.02 -19.66 1.61
CA SER A 331 0.04 -20.93 0.86
C SER A 331 1.40 -21.61 1.03
N SER A 332 1.52 -22.85 0.51
CA SER A 332 2.78 -23.60 0.49
C SER A 332 3.90 -22.95 -0.33
N SER A 333 3.59 -22.04 -1.25
CA SER A 333 4.59 -21.25 -1.99
C SER A 333 4.88 -19.90 -1.35
N GLY A 334 4.08 -19.49 -0.37
CA GLY A 334 4.22 -18.20 0.28
C GLY A 334 5.41 -18.14 1.23
N ILE A 335 5.99 -16.95 1.33
CA ILE A 335 7.09 -16.61 2.21
C ILE A 335 6.63 -15.52 3.16
N LEU A 336 6.81 -15.74 4.46
CA LEU A 336 6.73 -14.71 5.49
C LEU A 336 8.17 -14.30 5.83
N ALA A 337 8.62 -13.16 5.30
CA ALA A 337 9.92 -12.61 5.62
C ALA A 337 9.85 -11.88 6.95
N VAL A 338 10.79 -12.14 7.86
CA VAL A 338 10.79 -11.62 9.23
C VAL A 338 12.16 -11.08 9.56
N ASP A 339 12.25 -9.80 9.91
CA ASP A 339 13.44 -9.18 10.42
C ASP A 339 13.58 -9.34 11.95
N ILE A 340 14.81 -9.59 12.40
CA ILE A 340 15.14 -9.84 13.80
C ILE A 340 16.32 -8.94 14.21
N ASN A 341 16.11 -8.18 15.28
CA ASN A 341 17.15 -7.45 16.00
C ASN A 341 17.17 -7.89 17.47
N ALA A 342 17.72 -9.08 17.72
CA ALA A 342 17.73 -9.67 19.04
C ALA A 342 18.96 -9.24 19.85
N THR A 343 18.83 -8.11 20.54
CA THR A 343 19.77 -7.65 21.57
C THR A 343 19.27 -8.04 22.97
N ALA A 344 19.74 -7.36 24.04
CA ALA A 344 19.23 -7.58 25.40
C ALA A 344 17.71 -7.26 25.52
N SER A 345 17.17 -6.46 24.60
CA SER A 345 15.75 -6.25 24.40
C SER A 345 15.45 -6.57 22.94
N PRO A 346 14.99 -7.79 22.62
CA PRO A 346 14.81 -8.22 21.25
C PRO A 346 13.62 -7.50 20.60
N GLU A 347 13.84 -7.02 19.40
CA GLU A 347 12.81 -6.49 18.52
C GLU A 347 12.72 -7.42 17.31
N VAL A 348 11.51 -7.82 16.93
CA VAL A 348 11.26 -8.67 15.76
C VAL A 348 10.03 -8.18 15.02
N ASP A 349 9.97 -8.47 13.73
CA ASP A 349 8.73 -8.26 12.98
C ASP A 349 7.59 -9.05 13.60
N LEU A 350 6.42 -8.41 13.64
CA LEU A 350 5.21 -9.01 14.19
C LEU A 350 4.02 -8.76 13.26
N LEU A 351 3.43 -9.83 12.74
CA LEU A 351 2.16 -9.77 12.06
C LEU A 351 1.01 -9.97 13.07
N LEU A 352 0.24 -8.91 13.31
CA LEU A 352 -0.95 -8.93 14.16
C LEU A 352 -2.19 -9.14 13.26
N VAL A 353 -2.82 -10.32 13.34
CA VAL A 353 -3.96 -10.70 12.52
C VAL A 353 -5.25 -10.61 13.34
N GLY A 354 -6.19 -9.75 12.93
CA GLY A 354 -7.47 -9.57 13.61
C GLY A 354 -8.41 -10.78 13.50
N GLY A 355 -8.26 -11.58 12.43
CA GLY A 355 -9.02 -12.80 12.19
C GLY A 355 -8.21 -14.10 12.39
N THR A 356 -8.60 -15.13 11.64
CA THR A 356 -7.88 -16.42 11.60
C THR A 356 -6.63 -16.32 10.72
N ALA A 357 -5.53 -16.90 11.19
CA ALA A 357 -4.29 -17.10 10.44
C ALA A 357 -4.08 -18.59 10.13
N SER A 358 -3.90 -18.92 8.86
CA SER A 358 -3.43 -20.25 8.41
C SER A 358 -2.13 -20.07 7.65
N ILE A 359 -1.04 -20.67 8.15
CA ILE A 359 0.31 -20.39 7.66
C ILE A 359 0.98 -21.68 7.20
N ASP A 360 1.19 -21.80 5.89
CA ASP A 360 1.98 -22.88 5.27
C ASP A 360 3.25 -22.29 4.61
N GLY A 361 4.05 -23.14 3.96
CA GLY A 361 5.21 -22.71 3.18
C GLY A 361 6.39 -22.32 4.08
N THR A 362 6.99 -21.16 3.79
CA THR A 362 8.27 -20.76 4.39
C THR A 362 8.16 -19.51 5.25
N ILE A 363 8.83 -19.54 6.40
CA ILE A 363 9.19 -18.36 7.19
C ILE A 363 10.66 -18.08 6.89
N ASP A 364 11.01 -16.85 6.51
CA ASP A 364 12.37 -16.50 6.10
C ASP A 364 12.95 -15.45 7.06
N PRO A 365 13.61 -15.89 8.16
CA PRO A 365 14.16 -14.98 9.14
C PRO A 365 15.47 -14.34 8.66
N THR A 366 15.56 -13.01 8.74
CA THR A 366 16.78 -12.24 8.53
C THR A 366 17.16 -11.51 9.80
N ALA A 367 18.38 -11.71 10.31
CA ALA A 367 18.81 -11.10 11.57
C ALA A 367 19.92 -10.07 11.37
N SER A 368 19.72 -8.85 11.89
CA SER A 368 20.80 -7.86 12.05
C SER A 368 21.61 -8.09 13.33
N ALA A 369 20.96 -8.66 14.34
CA ALA A 369 21.57 -9.15 15.57
C ALA A 369 20.76 -10.36 16.06
N LEU A 370 21.44 -11.36 16.59
CA LEU A 370 20.81 -12.62 17.00
C LEU A 370 21.32 -13.10 18.36
N LEU A 371 20.42 -13.60 19.20
CA LEU A 371 20.75 -14.30 20.43
C LEU A 371 19.94 -15.61 20.49
N PRO A 372 20.30 -16.56 21.37
CA PRO A 372 19.41 -17.66 21.68
C PRO A 372 18.11 -17.13 22.30
N GLY A 373 16.96 -17.63 21.85
CA GLY A 373 15.67 -17.20 22.36
C GLY A 373 14.50 -17.71 21.51
N SER A 374 13.29 -17.37 21.93
CA SER A 374 12.08 -17.59 21.15
C SER A 374 11.50 -16.22 20.76
N TYR A 375 11.18 -16.06 19.49
CA TYR A 375 10.72 -14.82 18.91
C TYR A 375 9.31 -14.99 18.35
N GLU A 376 8.32 -14.30 18.94
CA GLU A 376 6.95 -14.29 18.45
C GLU A 376 6.85 -13.41 17.21
N ILE A 377 6.40 -13.99 16.09
CA ILE A 377 6.38 -13.34 14.77
C ILE A 377 4.98 -13.19 14.19
N VAL A 378 4.01 -13.95 14.72
CA VAL A 378 2.60 -13.80 14.38
C VAL A 378 1.74 -13.97 15.61
N GLN A 379 0.72 -13.12 15.72
CA GLN A 379 -0.39 -13.27 16.65
C GLN A 379 -1.70 -13.17 15.89
N ALA A 380 -2.67 -14.02 16.23
CA ALA A 380 -3.96 -14.10 15.55
C ALA A 380 -5.11 -14.46 16.50
N ALA A 381 -6.35 -14.20 16.10
CA ALA A 381 -7.53 -14.63 16.86
C ALA A 381 -7.64 -16.16 16.93
N SER A 382 -7.27 -16.84 15.85
CA SER A 382 -6.98 -18.28 15.83
C SER A 382 -5.88 -18.57 14.82
N LEU A 383 -5.02 -19.55 15.11
CA LEU A 383 -3.83 -19.85 14.33
C LEU A 383 -3.70 -21.36 14.08
N SER A 384 -3.37 -21.71 12.84
CA SER A 384 -2.86 -23.02 12.45
C SER A 384 -1.64 -22.85 11.54
N THR A 385 -0.68 -23.78 11.65
CA THR A 385 0.54 -23.71 10.83
C THR A 385 1.05 -25.09 10.45
N THR A 386 1.57 -25.20 9.24
CA THR A 386 2.48 -26.26 8.76
C THR A 386 3.77 -25.69 8.21
N ALA A 387 3.97 -24.37 8.35
CA ALA A 387 5.12 -23.67 7.82
C ALA A 387 6.43 -24.13 8.49
N THR A 388 7.50 -24.03 7.70
CA THR A 388 8.87 -24.30 8.14
C THR A 388 9.70 -23.03 8.00
N ALA A 389 10.72 -22.87 8.83
CA ALA A 389 11.64 -21.75 8.70
C ALA A 389 12.84 -22.13 7.82
N SER A 390 13.28 -21.21 6.95
CA SER A 390 14.49 -21.40 6.14
C SER A 390 15.69 -21.57 7.06
N SER A 391 16.61 -22.47 6.68
CA SER A 391 17.85 -22.73 7.43
C SER A 391 19.04 -22.30 6.58
N SER A 392 20.06 -21.78 7.23
CA SER A 392 21.35 -21.49 6.61
C SER A 392 22.37 -22.57 6.97
N TYR A 393 23.64 -22.42 6.57
CA TYR A 393 24.68 -23.41 6.84
C TYR A 393 24.92 -23.62 8.35
N LEU A 394 24.77 -22.56 9.16
CA LEU A 394 25.08 -22.57 10.58
C LEU A 394 23.85 -22.57 11.47
N PHE A 395 22.67 -22.23 10.93
CA PHE A 395 21.46 -22.06 11.73
C PHE A 395 20.28 -22.85 11.17
N THR A 396 19.66 -23.61 12.06
CA THR A 396 18.32 -24.17 11.86
C THR A 396 17.33 -23.44 12.75
N TRP A 397 16.05 -23.54 12.44
CA TRP A 397 15.01 -22.81 13.17
C TRP A 397 13.85 -23.73 13.54
N ASP A 398 13.53 -23.77 14.82
CA ASP A 398 12.35 -24.43 15.33
C ASP A 398 11.14 -23.52 15.23
N VAL A 399 10.07 -24.01 14.58
CA VAL A 399 8.79 -23.31 14.49
C VAL A 399 7.86 -23.88 15.56
N THR A 400 7.40 -23.02 16.47
CA THR A 400 6.49 -23.40 17.56
C THR A 400 5.21 -22.57 17.49
N ALA A 401 4.06 -23.22 17.67
CA ALA A 401 2.77 -22.56 17.56
C ALA A 401 1.85 -22.92 18.72
N THR A 402 1.05 -21.94 19.14
CA THR A 402 -0.15 -22.14 19.94
C THR A 402 -1.38 -21.94 19.04
N THR A 403 -2.57 -21.95 19.62
CA THR A 403 -3.79 -21.61 18.89
C THR A 403 -3.90 -20.13 18.53
N THR A 404 -3.00 -19.26 18.99
CA THR A 404 -3.07 -17.80 18.78
C THR A 404 -1.73 -17.14 18.47
N SER A 405 -0.61 -17.85 18.59
CA SER A 405 0.73 -17.29 18.36
C SER A 405 1.63 -18.27 17.61
N LEU A 406 2.56 -17.71 16.83
CA LEU A 406 3.62 -18.42 16.13
C LEU A 406 4.96 -17.80 16.53
N SER A 407 5.89 -18.64 16.94
CA SER A 407 7.25 -18.23 17.30
C SER A 407 8.30 -19.06 16.57
N ILE A 408 9.45 -18.44 16.32
CA ILE A 408 10.65 -19.11 15.80
C ILE A 408 11.78 -19.04 16.81
N SER A 409 12.57 -20.10 16.91
CA SER A 409 13.74 -20.19 17.79
C SER A 409 14.96 -20.65 16.99
N PRO A 410 16.07 -19.88 16.95
CA PRO A 410 17.28 -20.29 16.26
C PRO A 410 18.03 -21.37 17.07
N ASP A 411 18.56 -22.36 16.37
CA ASP A 411 19.57 -23.29 16.87
C ASP A 411 20.84 -23.16 16.01
N ALA A 412 21.96 -22.94 16.66
CA ALA A 412 23.23 -22.65 16.00
C ALA A 412 24.21 -23.80 16.14
N ASN A 413 24.82 -24.19 15.02
CA ASN A 413 25.94 -25.11 14.97
C ASN A 413 27.16 -24.43 14.35
N PHE A 414 27.99 -23.83 15.19
CA PHE A 414 29.26 -23.22 14.79
C PHE A 414 30.37 -24.25 14.55
N THR A 415 30.13 -25.53 14.84
CA THR A 415 31.08 -26.62 14.63
C THR A 415 30.54 -27.68 13.67
N PRO A 416 30.10 -27.32 12.45
CA PRO A 416 29.52 -28.29 11.53
C PRO A 416 30.58 -29.28 11.03
N SER A 417 30.18 -30.54 10.87
CA SER A 417 31.07 -31.57 10.36
C SER A 417 31.44 -31.27 8.89
N GLY A 418 32.71 -31.49 8.54
CA GLY A 418 33.18 -31.28 7.16
C GLY A 418 33.46 -29.83 6.77
N ALA A 419 33.45 -28.88 7.72
CA ALA A 419 33.78 -27.48 7.45
C ALA A 419 35.24 -27.21 7.06
N GLY A 420 36.15 -28.17 7.28
CA GLY A 420 37.56 -28.04 6.86
C GLY A 420 38.35 -26.98 7.62
N LEU A 421 37.89 -26.58 8.82
CA LEU A 421 38.47 -25.53 9.63
C LEU A 421 39.91 -25.85 10.06
N SER A 422 40.79 -24.86 10.00
CA SER A 422 42.10 -24.88 10.64
C SER A 422 41.98 -24.94 12.16
N THR A 423 43.09 -25.21 12.84
CA THR A 423 43.11 -25.29 14.31
C THR A 423 42.67 -23.98 14.98
N ASN A 424 43.00 -22.82 14.39
CA ASN A 424 42.62 -21.51 14.94
C ASN A 424 41.13 -21.24 14.72
N GLU A 425 40.62 -21.50 13.51
CA GLU A 425 39.19 -21.39 13.19
C GLU A 425 38.35 -22.31 14.09
N GLN A 426 38.80 -23.55 14.30
CA GLN A 426 38.14 -24.50 15.19
C GLN A 426 38.09 -24.00 16.65
N ALA A 427 39.15 -23.35 17.13
CA ALA A 427 39.17 -22.78 18.48
C ALA A 427 38.16 -21.63 18.62
N LEU A 428 38.07 -20.75 17.62
CA LEU A 428 37.08 -19.67 17.59
C LEU A 428 35.65 -20.23 17.48
N ALA A 429 35.41 -21.18 16.57
CA ALA A 429 34.13 -21.86 16.41
C ALA A 429 33.65 -22.50 17.73
N ASN A 430 34.54 -23.19 18.46
CA ASN A 430 34.22 -23.77 19.76
C ASN A 430 33.85 -22.70 20.80
N TYR A 431 34.52 -21.53 20.77
CA TYR A 431 34.18 -20.42 21.64
C TYR A 431 32.79 -19.84 21.31
N LEU A 432 32.49 -19.63 20.02
CA LEU A 432 31.18 -19.16 19.57
C LEU A 432 30.07 -20.16 19.97
N GLN A 433 30.29 -21.45 19.79
CA GLN A 433 29.34 -22.48 20.23
C GLN A 433 29.13 -22.47 21.75
N ALA A 434 30.21 -22.38 22.53
CA ALA A 434 30.10 -22.34 23.98
C ALA A 434 29.38 -21.07 24.47
N SER A 435 29.62 -19.93 23.81
CA SER A 435 28.94 -18.68 24.13
C SER A 435 27.46 -18.75 23.77
N TRP A 436 27.09 -19.25 22.59
CA TRP A 436 25.71 -19.47 22.18
C TRP A 436 24.96 -20.35 23.18
N ASN A 437 25.53 -21.50 23.54
CA ASN A 437 24.95 -22.43 24.51
C ASN A 437 24.79 -21.83 25.91
N ALA A 438 25.57 -20.80 26.26
CA ALA A 438 25.47 -20.07 27.52
C ALA A 438 24.44 -18.91 27.49
N GLY A 439 23.69 -18.75 26.39
CA GLY A 439 22.72 -17.66 26.22
C GLY A 439 23.23 -16.48 25.39
N GLY A 440 24.43 -16.60 24.80
CA GLY A 440 25.06 -15.53 24.02
C GLY A 440 25.52 -14.33 24.87
N SER A 441 25.88 -13.25 24.19
CA SER A 441 26.17 -11.96 24.83
C SER A 441 25.81 -10.81 23.90
N SER A 442 25.45 -9.65 24.44
CA SER A 442 25.08 -8.48 23.63
C SER A 442 26.20 -8.02 22.69
N GLY A 443 27.47 -8.22 23.08
CA GLY A 443 28.62 -7.90 22.23
C GLY A 443 28.80 -8.84 21.04
N LEU A 444 28.28 -10.07 21.11
CA LEU A 444 28.35 -11.06 20.02
C LEU A 444 27.07 -11.13 19.18
N ALA A 445 25.98 -10.49 19.62
CA ALA A 445 24.70 -10.57 18.91
C ALA A 445 24.77 -10.12 17.44
N PRO A 446 25.44 -9.00 17.07
CA PRO A 446 25.60 -8.62 15.67
C PRO A 446 26.40 -9.65 14.85
N LEU A 447 27.41 -10.28 15.48
CA LEU A 447 28.18 -11.34 14.84
C LEU A 447 27.31 -12.58 14.59
N TYR A 448 26.48 -12.99 15.54
CA TYR A 448 25.55 -14.10 15.34
C TYR A 448 24.52 -13.80 14.25
N GLY A 449 24.00 -12.56 14.17
CA GLY A 449 23.12 -12.16 13.07
C GLY A 449 23.81 -12.18 11.70
N THR A 450 25.10 -11.82 11.64
CA THR A 450 25.89 -11.95 10.41
C THR A 450 26.09 -13.43 10.03
N LEU A 451 26.50 -14.25 11.01
CA LEU A 451 26.75 -15.67 10.80
C LEU A 451 25.47 -16.46 10.47
N SER A 452 24.28 -15.96 10.83
CA SER A 452 23.02 -16.61 10.49
C SER A 452 22.68 -16.58 9.00
N GLN A 453 23.37 -15.75 8.21
CA GLN A 453 23.18 -15.62 6.76
C GLN A 453 24.27 -16.37 5.95
N VAL A 454 25.10 -17.18 6.61
CA VAL A 454 26.17 -17.92 5.95
C VAL A 454 25.60 -19.16 5.25
N GLU A 455 25.83 -19.28 3.94
CA GLU A 455 25.24 -20.34 3.11
C GLU A 455 26.19 -21.51 2.78
N SER A 456 27.46 -21.44 3.17
CA SER A 456 28.42 -22.50 2.85
C SER A 456 29.60 -22.62 3.82
N ALA A 457 30.21 -23.81 3.84
CA ALA A 457 31.44 -24.08 4.59
C ALA A 457 32.59 -23.14 4.23
N SER A 458 32.78 -22.83 2.94
CA SER A 458 33.84 -21.94 2.48
C SER A 458 33.60 -20.49 2.90
N ALA A 459 32.34 -20.04 2.88
CA ALA A 459 31.99 -18.70 3.38
C ALA A 459 32.25 -18.61 4.88
N TYR A 460 31.84 -19.64 5.64
CA TYR A 460 32.09 -19.67 7.08
C TYR A 460 33.58 -19.62 7.45
N ALA A 461 34.42 -20.43 6.80
CA ALA A 461 35.86 -20.40 7.01
C ALA A 461 36.45 -19.01 6.72
N SER A 462 36.04 -18.39 5.61
CA SER A 462 36.44 -17.02 5.25
C SER A 462 36.04 -16.00 6.32
N ASP A 463 34.83 -16.11 6.89
CA ASP A 463 34.37 -15.22 7.95
C ASP A 463 35.19 -15.38 9.22
N LEU A 464 35.51 -16.63 9.61
CA LEU A 464 36.36 -16.91 10.78
C LEU A 464 37.78 -16.36 10.59
N ASP A 465 38.38 -16.53 9.42
CA ASP A 465 39.68 -15.97 9.08
C ASP A 465 39.68 -14.43 9.20
N GLN A 466 38.63 -13.78 8.71
CA GLN A 466 38.49 -12.33 8.81
C GLN A 466 38.38 -11.88 10.27
N ILE A 467 37.62 -12.60 11.09
CA ILE A 467 37.50 -12.31 12.54
C ILE A 467 38.86 -12.48 13.23
N ILE A 468 39.57 -13.58 12.98
CA ILE A 468 40.89 -13.85 13.55
C ILE A 468 41.89 -12.76 13.16
N ALA A 469 41.91 -12.35 11.89
CA ALA A 469 42.78 -11.29 11.41
C ALA A 469 42.50 -9.96 12.11
N ASN A 470 41.22 -9.58 12.23
CA ASN A 470 40.80 -8.35 12.89
C ASN A 470 41.16 -8.33 14.38
N VAL A 471 40.92 -9.42 15.10
CA VAL A 471 41.30 -9.54 16.53
C VAL A 471 42.82 -9.48 16.68
N SER A 472 43.57 -10.17 15.83
CA SER A 472 45.03 -10.17 15.87
C SER A 472 45.62 -8.77 15.64
N ALA A 473 45.06 -8.03 14.68
CA ALA A 473 45.44 -6.64 14.42
C ALA A 473 45.10 -5.73 15.61
N ALA A 474 43.92 -5.87 16.20
CA ALA A 474 43.50 -5.08 17.36
C ALA A 474 44.40 -5.31 18.58
N VAL A 475 44.71 -6.57 18.90
CA VAL A 475 45.60 -6.94 20.01
C VAL A 475 47.02 -6.42 19.76
N THR A 476 47.53 -6.54 18.53
CA THR A 476 48.87 -6.03 18.17
C THR A 476 48.94 -4.51 18.34
N ASN A 477 47.94 -3.78 17.85
CA ASN A 477 47.87 -2.33 17.99
C ASN A 477 47.75 -1.90 19.46
N GLN A 478 46.97 -2.63 20.27
CA GLN A 478 46.84 -2.36 21.70
C GLN A 478 48.14 -2.63 22.46
N ALA A 479 48.88 -3.69 22.10
CA ALA A 479 50.19 -4.00 22.68
C ALA A 479 51.27 -2.99 22.29
N LEU A 480 51.25 -2.48 21.06
CA LEU A 480 52.13 -1.41 20.61
C LEU A 480 51.80 -0.08 21.32
N ALA A 481 50.52 0.22 21.50
CA ALA A 481 50.09 1.42 22.23
C ALA A 481 50.46 1.38 23.72
N SER A 482 50.37 0.20 24.36
CA SER A 482 50.72 0.04 25.78
C SER A 482 52.22 0.00 26.06
N THR A 483 53.05 -0.27 25.04
CA THR A 483 54.52 -0.20 25.14
C THR A 483 55.10 1.16 24.75
N ALA A 484 54.30 2.02 24.13
CA ALA A 484 54.67 3.40 23.77
C ALA A 484 54.26 4.46 24.83
N ALA A 485 53.47 4.07 25.83
CA ALA A 485 53.11 4.86 27.01
C ALA A 485 54.00 4.48 28.20
#